data_AF-A0A0S7XQX6-F1
#
_entry.id   AF-A0A0S7XQX6-F1
#
_cell.length_a   1.000
_cell.length_b   1.000
_cell.length_c   1.000
_cell.angle_alpha   90.00
_cell.angle_beta   90.00
_cell.angle_gamma   90.00
#
_symmetry.space_group_name_H-M   'P 1'
#
loop_
_entity.id
_entity.type
_entity.pdbx_description
1 polymer ?
#
loop_
_entity_poly.entity_id
_entity_poly.type
_entity_poly.pdbx_seq_one_letter_code
_entity_poly.pdbx_strand_id
1 'polypeptide(L)' 'MPTLTRRNDLQALIKAKGLSQSQVAERCAVTDHHLSDVLCGRAALTRRLARLLSFATGIPLAVILPPGDGEKGA' A
#
# COMPACT_ATOMS: atom_id res chain seq x y z
N MET A 1 9.86 -20.92 -3.10
CA MET A 1 8.84 -19.97 -3.61
C MET A 1 9.40 -18.57 -3.45
N PRO A 2 9.49 -17.74 -4.50
CA PRO A 2 10.12 -16.44 -4.36
C PRO A 2 9.23 -15.53 -3.52
N THR A 3 9.66 -15.24 -2.30
CA THR A 3 9.12 -14.17 -1.43
C THR A 3 9.68 -12.81 -1.86
N LEU A 4 9.58 -12.51 -3.16
CA LEU A 4 10.03 -11.27 -3.78
C LEU A 4 8.81 -10.33 -3.96
N THR A 5 8.59 -9.51 -2.92
CA THR A 5 8.18 -8.10 -3.05
C THR A 5 6.72 -7.79 -3.42
N ARG A 6 5.78 -8.21 -2.58
CA ARG A 6 4.33 -7.84 -2.58
C ARG A 6 4.04 -6.32 -2.71
N ARG A 7 5.00 -5.44 -2.41
CA ARG A 7 4.79 -3.98 -2.49
C ARG A 7 4.98 -3.39 -3.89
N ASN A 8 5.81 -4.02 -4.74
CA ASN A 8 5.85 -3.70 -6.17
C ASN A 8 4.54 -4.11 -6.87
N ASP A 9 3.91 -5.19 -6.40
CA ASP A 9 2.59 -5.62 -6.88
C ASP A 9 1.51 -4.58 -6.53
N LEU A 10 1.57 -3.95 -5.35
CA LEU A 10 0.61 -2.91 -5.00
C LEU A 10 0.69 -1.70 -5.94
N GLN A 11 1.90 -1.27 -6.32
CA GLN A 11 2.06 -0.18 -7.28
C GLN A 11 1.58 -0.58 -8.68
N ALA A 12 1.81 -1.84 -9.10
CA ALA A 12 1.28 -2.38 -10.34
C ALA A 12 -0.26 -2.44 -10.33
N LEU A 13 -0.87 -2.85 -9.22
CA LEU A 13 -2.32 -2.90 -9.04
C LEU A 13 -2.95 -1.50 -9.06
N ILE A 14 -2.31 -0.51 -8.44
CA ILE A 14 -2.73 0.90 -8.49
C ILE A 14 -2.75 1.38 -9.95
N LYS A 15 -1.69 1.09 -10.72
CA LYS A 15 -1.62 1.41 -12.15
C LYS A 15 -2.67 0.66 -12.97
N ALA A 16 -2.92 -0.62 -12.67
CA ALA A 16 -3.94 -1.43 -13.34
C ALA A 16 -5.36 -0.91 -13.10
N LYS A 17 -5.59 -0.21 -11.98
CA LYS A 17 -6.83 0.52 -11.69
C LYS A 17 -6.92 1.88 -12.39
N GLY A 18 -5.92 2.27 -13.17
CA GLY A 18 -5.84 3.57 -13.84
C GLY A 18 -5.61 4.74 -12.88
N LEU A 19 -5.11 4.46 -11.67
CA LEU A 19 -4.82 5.48 -10.67
C LEU A 19 -3.34 5.83 -10.67
N SER A 20 -3.03 7.12 -10.50
CA SER A 20 -1.66 7.57 -10.25
C SER A 20 -1.34 7.49 -8.76
N GLN A 21 -0.04 7.38 -8.43
CA GLN A 21 0.40 7.41 -7.04
C GLN A 21 -0.02 8.71 -6.35
N SER A 22 0.08 9.85 -7.03
CA SER A 22 -0.33 11.15 -6.48
C SER A 22 -1.82 11.22 -6.19
N GLN A 23 -2.67 10.67 -7.07
CA GLN A 23 -4.11 10.58 -6.82
C GLN A 23 -4.42 9.71 -5.60
N VAL A 24 -3.68 8.61 -5.41
CA VAL A 24 -3.87 7.74 -4.24
C VAL A 24 -3.39 8.44 -2.96
N ALA A 25 -2.25 9.14 -3.02
CA ALA A 25 -1.71 9.89 -1.89
C ALA A 25 -2.68 10.99 -1.45
N GLU A 26 -3.21 11.77 -2.40
CA GLU A 26 -4.23 12.79 -2.17
C GLU A 26 -5.49 12.20 -1.51
N ARG A 27 -6.03 11.10 -2.06
CA ARG A 27 -7.20 10.40 -1.50
C ARG A 27 -6.96 9.84 -0.10
N CYS A 28 -5.72 9.49 0.22
CA CYS A 28 -5.33 8.98 1.54
C CYS A 28 -4.87 10.09 2.50
N ALA A 29 -4.86 11.35 2.07
CA ALA A 29 -4.31 12.49 2.82
C ALA A 29 -2.88 12.24 3.33
N VAL A 30 -2.03 11.65 2.47
CA VAL A 30 -0.60 11.45 2.71
C VAL A 30 0.23 12.13 1.63
N THR A 31 1.51 12.35 1.88
CA THR A 31 2.40 12.88 0.85
C THR A 31 2.81 11.78 -0.14
N ASP A 32 3.09 12.17 -1.38
CA ASP A 32 3.61 11.27 -2.42
C ASP A 32 4.89 10.56 -1.96
N HIS A 33 5.75 11.30 -1.24
CA HIS A 33 6.99 10.78 -0.67
C HIS A 33 6.70 9.69 0.38
N HIS A 34 5.78 9.94 1.32
CA HIS A 34 5.42 8.96 2.33
C HIS A 34 4.80 7.70 1.70
N LEU A 35 3.91 7.87 0.72
CA LEU A 35 3.34 6.73 0.00
C LEU A 35 4.43 5.95 -0.76
N SER A 36 5.38 6.66 -1.37
CA SER A 36 6.55 6.04 -2.03
C SER A 36 7.38 5.22 -1.05
N ASP A 37 7.67 5.76 0.13
CA ASP A 37 8.43 5.04 1.17
C ASP A 37 7.68 3.80 1.65
N VAL A 38 6.36 3.88 1.81
CA VAL A 38 5.53 2.73 2.18
C VAL A 38 5.55 1.66 1.08
N LEU A 39 5.42 2.04 -0.18
CA LEU A 39 5.47 1.12 -1.34
C LEU A 39 6.88 0.53 -1.54
N CYS A 40 7.93 1.29 -1.26
CA CYS A 40 9.31 0.79 -1.32
C CYS A 40 9.70 -0.01 -0.07
N GLY A 41 8.85 -0.02 0.96
CA GLY A 41 9.13 -0.69 2.22
C GLY A 41 10.12 0.02 3.15
N ARG A 42 10.39 1.30 2.89
CA ARG A 42 11.19 2.20 3.73
C ARG A 42 10.41 2.74 4.92
N ALA A 43 9.07 2.77 4.82
CA ALA A 43 8.16 3.14 5.90
C ALA A 43 7.17 2.02 6.22
N ALA A 44 6.74 1.97 7.48
CA ALA A 44 5.77 0.97 7.94
C ALA A 44 4.37 1.27 7.38
N LEU A 45 3.72 0.23 6.84
CA LEU A 45 2.32 0.30 6.44
C LEU A 45 1.43 0.13 7.67
N THR A 46 0.87 1.23 8.17
CA THR A 46 -0.05 1.17 9.31
C THR A 46 -1.39 0.56 8.90
N ARG A 47 -2.09 -0.11 9.84
CA ARG A 47 -3.47 -0.61 9.61
C ARG A 47 -4.45 0.49 9.19
N ARG A 48 -4.21 1.73 9.62
CA ARG A 48 -5.01 2.89 9.20
C ARG A 48 -4.76 3.21 7.73
N LEU A 49 -3.50 3.34 7.33
CA LEU A 49 -3.14 3.61 5.94
C LEU A 49 -3.56 2.47 5.00
N ALA A 50 -3.44 1.21 5.42
CA ALA A 50 -3.90 0.07 4.63
C ALA A 50 -5.41 0.12 4.33
N ARG A 51 -6.23 0.52 5.32
CA ARG A 51 -7.67 0.73 5.15
C ARG A 51 -7.98 1.89 4.20
N LEU A 52 -7.26 3.00 4.33
CA LEU A 52 -7.40 4.15 3.43
C LEU A 52 -7.03 3.78 2.00
N LEU A 53 -5.92 3.06 1.80
CA LEU A 53 -5.52 2.56 0.48
C LEU A 53 -6.57 1.63 -0.09
N SER A 54 -7.14 0.72 0.71
CA SER A 54 -8.21 -0.17 0.28
C SER A 54 -9.43 0.61 -0.22
N PHE A 55 -9.84 1.64 0.52
CA PHE A 55 -10.97 2.49 0.15
C PHE A 55 -10.66 3.35 -1.08
N ALA A 56 -9.47 3.97 -1.15
CA ALA A 56 -9.08 4.87 -2.23
C ALA A 56 -8.85 4.18 -3.57
N THR A 57 -8.40 2.93 -3.55
CA THR A 57 -8.00 2.15 -4.73
C THR A 57 -9.00 1.05 -5.11
N GLY A 58 -9.89 0.67 -4.18
CA GLY A 58 -10.76 -0.50 -4.32
C GLY A 58 -10.00 -1.84 -4.31
N ILE A 59 -8.73 -1.84 -3.88
CA ILE A 59 -7.95 -3.07 -3.70
C ILE A 59 -8.34 -3.69 -2.35
N PRO A 60 -8.61 -5.00 -2.29
CA PRO A 60 -9.00 -5.65 -1.03
C PRO A 60 -7.92 -5.49 0.05
N LEU A 61 -8.35 -5.22 1.29
CA LEU A 61 -7.43 -5.05 2.43
C LEU A 61 -6.51 -6.27 2.63
N ALA A 62 -7.00 -7.48 2.36
CA ALA A 62 -6.19 -8.71 2.45
C ALA A 62 -5.03 -8.76 1.44
N VAL A 63 -5.13 -8.03 0.32
CA VAL A 63 -4.05 -7.89 -0.67
C VAL A 63 -3.03 -6.85 -0.21
N ILE A 64 -3.50 -5.77 0.40
CA ILE A 64 -2.67 -4.65 0.90
C ILE A 64 -1.93 -5.03 2.20
N LEU A 65 -2.63 -5.71 3.11
CA LEU A 65 -2.15 -6.14 4.42
C LEU A 65 -2.54 -7.61 4.64
N PRO A 66 -1.75 -8.56 4.08
CA PRO A 66 -2.02 -9.97 4.23
C PRO A 66 -1.89 -10.43 5.69
N PRO A 67 -2.68 -11.42 6.13
CA PRO A 67 -2.57 -12.00 7.46
C PRO A 67 -1.16 -12.59 7.64
N GLY A 68 -0.38 -12.02 8.56
CA GLY A 68 1.01 -12.40 8.85
C GLY A 68 2.03 -11.25 8.76
N ASP A 69 1.71 -10.15 8.08
CA ASP A 69 2.59 -8.96 7.97
C ASP A 69 2.34 -7.92 9.09
N GLY A 70 1.26 -8.07 9.87
CA GLY A 70 0.79 -7.09 10.85
C GLY A 70 1.35 -7.18 12.28
N GLU A 71 2.29 -8.10 12.56
CA GLU A 71 2.78 -8.41 13.92
C GLU A 71 4.30 -8.68 14.00
N LYS A 72 5.13 -7.81 13.41
CA LYS A 72 6.54 -7.72 13.81
C LYS A 72 6.88 -6.29 14.19
N GLY A 73 6.67 -5.96 15.47
CA GLY A 73 7.04 -4.67 16.05
C GLY A 73 6.21 -4.31 17.27
N ALA A 74 6.28 -5.15 18.31
CA ALA A 74 6.10 -4.72 19.70
C ALA A 74 7.48 -4.75 20.35
#